data_AF-A0A2H0G1X2-F1
#
_entry.id   AF-A0A2H0G1X2-F1
#
_cell.length_a   1.000
_cell.length_b   1.000
_cell.length_c   1.000
_cell.angle_alpha   90.00
_cell.angle_beta   90.00
_cell.angle_gamma   90.00
#
_symmetry.space_group_name_H-M   'P 1'
#
loop_
_entity.id
_entity.type
_entity.pdbx_description
1 polymer ?
#
loop_
_entity_poly.entity_id
_entity_poly.type
_entity_poly.pdbx_seq_one_letter_code
_entity_poly.pdbx_strand_id
1 'polypeptide(L)'
;MDENLCFSRTEKGREELLGSHRALKLRPRQVLFLINDSISVAELKEKLPTCLELENILERLREEGFIDQVKSTEAPHKADPDMSAEPPPEDAKLLDDMRQYSGF
;
A
#
# COMPACT_ATOMS: atom_id res chain seq x y z
N MET A 1 7.70 10.38 -19.52
CA MET A 1 7.16 10.06 -18.19
C MET A 1 8.28 10.19 -17.18
N ASP A 2 8.02 10.77 -16.00
CA ASP A 2 9.07 11.03 -15.01
C ASP A 2 9.52 9.71 -14.35
N GLU A 3 10.84 9.51 -14.25
CA GLU A 3 11.44 8.21 -13.89
C GLU A 3 11.30 7.88 -12.40
N ASN A 4 11.06 8.92 -11.59
CA ASN A 4 10.84 8.83 -10.14
C ASN A 4 9.39 8.53 -9.77
N LEU A 5 8.50 8.41 -10.76
CA LEU A 5 7.10 8.07 -10.52
C LEU A 5 6.97 6.62 -10.11
N CYS A 6 6.26 6.41 -9.01
CA CYS A 6 5.92 5.09 -8.52
C CYS A 6 4.49 4.73 -8.92
N PHE A 7 4.31 3.47 -9.29
CA PHE A 7 3.00 2.90 -9.63
C PHE A 7 2.70 1.72 -8.72
N SER A 8 1.44 1.63 -8.33
CA SER A 8 0.90 0.54 -7.51
C SER A 8 -0.28 -0.10 -8.25
N ARG A 9 -0.46 -1.41 -8.05
CA ARG A 9 -1.53 -2.16 -8.69
C ARG A 9 -2.87 -1.87 -7.99
N THR A 10 -3.91 -1.56 -8.75
CA THR A 10 -5.27 -1.42 -8.20
C THR A 10 -5.94 -2.78 -8.04
N GLU A 11 -7.10 -2.80 -7.37
CA GLU A 11 -7.95 -3.98 -7.29
C GLU A 11 -8.33 -4.52 -8.67
N LYS A 12 -8.71 -3.63 -9.58
CA LYS A 12 -9.03 -3.97 -10.98
C LYS A 12 -7.84 -4.62 -11.71
N GLY A 13 -6.62 -4.15 -11.45
CA GLY A 13 -5.40 -4.76 -11.98
C GLY A 13 -5.17 -6.18 -11.45
N ARG A 14 -5.45 -6.43 -10.16
CA ARG A 14 -5.38 -7.77 -9.56
C ARG A 14 -6.43 -8.71 -10.18
N GLU A 15 -7.64 -8.22 -10.35
CA GLU A 15 -8.74 -8.99 -10.96
C GLU A 15 -8.43 -9.35 -12.42
N GLU A 16 -7.80 -8.48 -13.22
CA GLU A 16 -7.38 -8.86 -14.58
C GLU A 16 -6.33 -9.97 -14.60
N LEU A 17 -5.41 -9.97 -13.61
CA LEU A 17 -4.38 -10.98 -13.48
C LEU A 17 -4.94 -12.33 -13.03
N LEU A 18 -5.89 -12.32 -12.09
CA LEU A 18 -6.49 -13.50 -11.46
C LEU A 18 -7.73 -14.03 -12.19
N GLY A 19 -8.44 -13.16 -12.90
CA GLY A 19 -9.73 -13.42 -13.51
C GLY A 19 -9.66 -14.20 -14.82
N SER A 20 -10.81 -14.77 -15.22
CA SER A 20 -10.96 -15.53 -16.46
C SER A 20 -11.17 -14.65 -17.70
N HIS A 21 -11.68 -13.43 -17.52
CA HIS A 21 -11.74 -12.43 -18.59
C HIS A 21 -10.40 -11.72 -18.66
N ARG A 22 -9.73 -11.85 -19.82
CA ARG A 22 -8.47 -11.17 -20.11
C ARG A 22 -8.75 -10.09 -21.15
N ALA A 23 -8.97 -8.88 -20.71
CA ALA A 23 -9.16 -7.72 -21.59
C ALA A 23 -7.81 -7.18 -22.10
N LEU A 24 -6.73 -7.32 -21.32
CA LEU A 24 -5.42 -6.79 -21.66
C LEU A 24 -4.62 -7.74 -22.58
N LYS A 25 -3.87 -7.14 -23.51
CA LYS A 25 -2.89 -7.84 -24.35
C LYS A 25 -1.72 -8.36 -23.50
N LEU A 26 -0.98 -9.34 -24.02
CA LEU A 26 0.13 -10.01 -23.32
C LEU A 26 1.18 -9.03 -22.77
N ARG A 27 1.58 -8.03 -23.55
CA ARG A 27 2.60 -7.03 -23.16
C ARG A 27 2.15 -6.14 -21.98
N PRO A 28 0.99 -5.44 -22.04
CA PRO A 28 0.45 -4.73 -20.88
C PRO A 28 0.28 -5.59 -19.64
N ARG A 29 -0.12 -6.86 -19.81
CA ARG A 29 -0.28 -7.80 -18.70
C ARG A 29 1.06 -8.14 -18.03
N GLN A 30 2.13 -8.29 -18.81
CA GLN A 30 3.48 -8.51 -18.26
C GLN A 30 3.94 -7.30 -17.43
N VAL A 31 3.69 -6.08 -17.93
CA VAL A 31 3.98 -4.85 -17.19
C VAL A 31 3.16 -4.78 -15.89
N LEU A 32 1.85 -5.05 -15.97
CA LEU A 32 0.94 -5.08 -14.81
C LEU A 32 1.35 -6.14 -13.76
N PHE A 33 1.89 -7.27 -14.22
CA PHE A 33 2.41 -8.31 -13.32
C PHE A 33 3.65 -7.86 -12.55
N LEU A 34 4.53 -7.07 -13.17
CA LEU A 34 5.72 -6.51 -12.50
C LEU A 34 5.36 -5.41 -11.49
N ILE A 35 4.27 -4.67 -11.72
CA ILE A 35 3.76 -3.65 -10.81
C ILE A 35 3.02 -4.36 -9.67
N ASN A 36 3.64 -4.53 -8.49
CA ASN A 36 3.00 -5.17 -7.33
C ASN A 36 2.50 -4.14 -6.31
N ASP A 37 3.29 -3.81 -5.29
CA ASP A 37 2.89 -2.86 -4.23
C ASP A 37 3.39 -1.44 -4.45
N SER A 38 4.59 -1.28 -5.01
CA SER A 38 5.10 0.00 -5.53
C SER A 38 6.33 -0.29 -6.39
N ILE A 39 6.36 0.24 -7.61
CA ILE A 39 7.53 0.14 -8.50
C ILE A 39 7.74 1.46 -9.23
N SER A 40 8.99 1.89 -9.34
CA SER A 40 9.34 3.09 -10.09
C SER A 40 9.39 2.82 -11.60
N VAL A 41 9.19 3.86 -12.41
CA VAL A 41 9.39 3.76 -13.87
C VAL A 41 10.83 3.36 -14.19
N ALA A 42 11.81 3.87 -13.44
CA ALA A 42 13.21 3.49 -13.59
C ALA A 42 13.41 1.98 -13.40
N GLU A 43 12.89 1.38 -12.32
CA GLU A 43 13.00 -0.06 -12.10
C GLU A 43 12.27 -0.87 -13.17
N LEU A 44 11.10 -0.42 -13.62
CA LEU A 44 10.38 -1.06 -14.73
C LEU A 44 11.20 -1.07 -16.03
N LYS A 45 11.89 0.04 -16.34
CA LYS A 45 12.78 0.13 -17.50
C LYS A 45 13.97 -0.82 -17.37
N GLU A 46 14.55 -0.97 -16.18
CA GLU A 46 15.65 -1.92 -15.94
C GLU A 46 15.21 -3.37 -16.07
N LYS A 47 13.99 -3.71 -15.65
CA LYS A 47 13.42 -5.07 -15.80
C LYS A 47 12.99 -5.36 -17.23
N LEU A 48 12.59 -4.33 -17.99
CA LEU A 48 12.11 -4.42 -19.36
C LEU A 48 12.89 -3.50 -20.31
N PRO A 49 14.22 -3.70 -20.48
CA PRO A 49 15.05 -2.80 -21.26
C PRO A 49 14.71 -2.80 -22.76
N THR A 50 14.01 -3.84 -23.24
CA THR A 50 13.56 -3.98 -24.63
C THR A 50 12.15 -3.44 -24.87
N CYS A 51 11.47 -2.93 -23.83
CA CYS A 51 10.10 -2.45 -23.93
C CYS A 51 10.06 -0.94 -24.20
N LEU A 52 10.23 -0.57 -25.47
CA LEU A 52 10.21 0.84 -25.91
C LEU A 52 8.85 1.52 -25.72
N GLU A 53 7.76 0.75 -25.71
CA GLU A 53 6.39 1.26 -25.50
C GLU A 53 5.97 1.28 -24.02
N LEU A 54 6.90 1.09 -23.09
CA LEU A 54 6.61 1.01 -21.66
C LEU A 54 5.80 2.21 -21.16
N GLU A 55 6.19 3.43 -21.54
CA GLU A 55 5.51 4.65 -21.11
C GLU A 55 4.06 4.69 -21.60
N ASN A 56 3.83 4.36 -22.88
CA ASN A 56 2.49 4.29 -23.47
C ASN A 56 1.64 3.20 -22.79
N ILE A 57 2.23 2.05 -22.46
CA ILE A 57 1.54 0.99 -21.72
C ILE A 57 1.16 1.47 -20.31
N LEU A 58 2.05 2.16 -19.60
CA LEU A 58 1.77 2.69 -18.26
C LEU A 58 0.65 3.74 -18.31
N GLU A 59 0.67 4.66 -19.27
CA GLU A 59 -0.40 5.63 -19.46
C GLU A 59 -1.74 4.95 -19.69
N ARG A 60 -1.80 3.97 -20.60
CA ARG A 60 -3.02 3.20 -20.85
C ARG A 60 -3.51 2.44 -19.63
N LEU A 61 -2.62 1.75 -18.92
CA LEU A 61 -2.99 1.03 -17.70
C LEU A 61 -3.54 1.97 -16.62
N ARG A 62 -2.99 3.19 -16.53
CA ARG A 62 -3.46 4.22 -15.61
C ARG A 62 -4.82 4.77 -16.04
N GLU A 63 -4.98 5.12 -17.31
CA GLU A 63 -6.25 5.63 -17.87
C GLU A 63 -7.39 4.61 -17.74
N GLU A 64 -7.09 3.32 -17.92
CA GLU A 64 -8.06 2.25 -17.73
C GLU A 64 -8.28 1.88 -16.25
N GLY A 65 -7.49 2.44 -15.32
CA GLY A 65 -7.64 2.25 -13.87
C GLY A 65 -7.08 0.92 -13.33
N PHE A 66 -6.16 0.27 -14.07
CA PHE A 66 -5.47 -0.96 -13.62
C PHE A 66 -4.30 -0.67 -12.68
N ILE A 67 -3.71 0.51 -12.77
CA ILE A 67 -2.63 0.99 -11.90
C ILE A 67 -2.94 2.40 -11.44
N ASP A 68 -2.45 2.75 -10.25
CA ASP A 68 -2.54 4.09 -9.69
C ASP A 68 -1.15 4.69 -9.49
N GLN A 69 -1.05 6.01 -9.61
CA GLN A 69 0.19 6.73 -9.42
C GLN A 69 0.32 7.10 -7.95
N VAL A 70 1.16 6.36 -7.23
CA VAL A 70 1.48 6.67 -5.85
C VAL A 70 2.51 7.80 -5.83
N LYS A 71 2.14 8.91 -5.18
CA LYS A 71 3.11 9.93 -4.81
C LYS A 71 4.03 9.28 -3.77
N SER A 72 5.33 9.25 -4.04
CA SER A 72 6.36 8.98 -3.04
C SER A 72 6.39 10.11 -2.01
N THR A 73 5.29 10.38 -1.32
CA THR A 73 5.35 10.88 0.04
C THR A 73 5.95 9.73 0.84
N GLU A 74 7.15 9.95 1.37
CA GLU A 74 7.81 9.16 2.41
C GLU A 74 6.90 8.10 3.02
N ALA A 75 7.36 6.85 2.97
CA ALA A 75 6.75 5.70 3.60
C ALA A 75 5.94 6.10 4.84
N PRO A 76 4.62 5.81 4.92
CA PRO A 76 4.09 5.55 6.23
C PRO A 76 4.82 4.27 6.65
N HIS A 77 5.82 4.46 7.51
CA HIS A 77 6.28 3.48 8.45
C HIS A 77 5.19 2.44 8.66
N LYS A 78 5.50 1.20 8.27
CA LYS A 78 5.13 -0.01 8.99
C LYS A 78 4.02 0.27 10.00
N ALA A 79 2.78 0.03 9.59
CA ALA A 79 1.68 -0.12 10.54
C ALA A 79 1.96 -1.40 11.35
N ASP A 80 2.88 -1.32 12.30
CA ASP A 80 2.73 -2.02 13.55
C ASP A 80 1.67 -1.23 14.33
N PRO A 81 0.50 -1.81 14.63
CA PRO A 81 -0.29 -1.31 15.75
C PRO A 81 0.44 -1.72 17.04
N ASP A 82 1.56 -1.06 17.35
CA ASP A 82 2.06 -1.00 18.73
C ASP A 82 1.26 0.09 19.44
N MET A 83 0.02 -0.28 19.76
CA MET A 83 -0.89 0.54 20.54
C MET A 83 -0.96 -0.04 21.94
N SER A 84 0.04 0.25 22.77
CA SER A 84 -0.10 0.59 24.20
C SER A 84 1.27 0.63 24.87
N ALA A 85 1.96 1.74 24.68
CA ALA A 85 2.88 2.23 25.71
C ALA A 85 2.23 3.46 26.36
N GLU A 86 1.43 3.23 27.40
CA GLU A 86 1.23 4.24 28.45
C GLU A 86 2.11 3.81 29.63
N PRO A 87 3.15 4.56 29.99
CA PRO A 87 3.99 4.26 31.14
C PRO A 87 3.32 4.73 32.47
N PRO A 88 3.56 4.04 33.60
CA PRO A 88 3.17 4.43 34.96
C PRO A 88 4.24 5.38 35.58
N PRO A 89 4.22 5.83 36.86
CA PRO A 89 3.28 5.66 38.00
C PRO A 89 2.96 7.01 38.76
N GLU A 90 2.45 6.90 39.99
CA GLU A 90 2.25 7.95 41.04
C GLU A 90 0.86 8.63 41.00
N ASP A 91 -0.08 8.35 41.91
CA ASP A 91 0.03 8.64 43.34
C ASP A 91 -0.92 7.77 44.17
N ALA A 92 -0.42 7.30 45.30
CA ALA A 92 -1.19 6.64 46.34
C ALA A 92 -2.09 7.66 47.05
N LYS A 93 -3.41 7.59 46.85
CA LYS A 93 -4.43 8.04 47.83
C LYS A 93 -5.85 7.72 47.36
N LEU A 94 -6.38 6.58 47.78
CA LEU A 94 -7.73 6.52 48.36
C LEU A 94 -7.98 5.18 49.07
N LEU A 95 -7.13 4.86 50.04
CA LEU A 95 -7.50 3.92 51.10
C LEU A 95 -8.40 4.67 52.09
N ASP A 96 -9.64 5.01 51.72
CA ASP A 96 -10.64 5.54 52.65
C ASP A 96 -12.08 5.45 52.08
N ASP A 97 -12.56 4.26 51.72
CA ASP A 97 -14.01 4.05 51.56
C ASP A 97 -14.43 2.58 51.79
N MET A 98 -13.97 1.97 52.89
CA MET A 98 -14.49 0.67 53.32
C MET A 98 -14.86 0.63 54.80
N ARG A 99 -15.18 1.80 55.37
CA ARG A 99 -15.59 1.96 56.78
C ARG A 99 -17.10 2.09 56.97
N GLN A 100 -17.92 1.80 55.95
CA GLN A 100 -19.35 2.14 55.98
C GLN A 100 -20.36 0.99 55.77
N TYR A 101 -19.98 -0.29 55.75
CA TYR A 101 -20.99 -1.38 55.59
C TYR A 101 -20.63 -2.70 56.30
N SER A 102 -20.67 -2.72 57.63
CA SER A 102 -21.20 -3.87 58.40
C SER A 102 -21.43 -3.48 59.87
N GLY A 103 -22.30 -2.50 60.11
CA GLY A 103 -23.02 -2.42 61.37
C GLY A 103 -24.38 -3.07 61.18
N PHE A 104 -24.53 -4.32 61.64
CA PHE A 104 -25.72 -4.85 62.33
C PHE A 104 -25.42 -6.27 62.82
#